data_AF-A0A9P8VRE5-F1
#
_entry.id   AF-A0A9P8VRE5-F1
#
_cell.length_a   1.000
_cell.length_b   1.000
_cell.length_c   1.000
_cell.angle_alpha   90.00
_cell.angle_beta   90.00
_cell.angle_gamma   90.00
#
_symmetry.space_group_name_H-M   'P 1'
#
loop_
_entity.id
_entity.type
_entity.pdbx_description
1 polymer ?
#
loop_
_entity_poly.entity_id
_entity_poly.type
_entity_poly.pdbx_seq_one_letter_code
_entity_poly.pdbx_strand_id
1 'polypeptide(L)'
;MLLPHRRAPRLPTIKTGEELRIDLSGGVFIGGVSTGATLAAVTAQRWVTEKRQPAIFGVLRNTPMLLDKAIVPEKLKDLWFSREQNADAMVIDEKALDYIKTAYAPDVFSAQYSPFNMKMRTRDFLWYTSKFVGRIH
;
A
#
# COMPACT_ATOMS: atom_id res chain seq x y z
N MET A 1 -38.81 -20.62 5.81
CA MET A 1 -37.63 -20.75 6.68
C MET A 1 -36.80 -19.48 6.51
N LEU A 2 -36.92 -18.51 7.42
CA LEU A 2 -36.23 -17.22 7.36
C LEU A 2 -34.80 -17.39 7.89
N LEU A 3 -33.80 -17.05 7.06
CA LEU A 3 -32.40 -17.00 7.48
C LEU A 3 -32.24 -15.95 8.60
N PRO A 4 -31.52 -16.23 9.70
CA PRO A 4 -31.28 -15.24 10.74
C PRO A 4 -30.45 -14.09 10.20
N HIS A 5 -30.88 -12.86 10.51
CA HIS A 5 -30.15 -11.63 10.23
C HIS A 5 -28.70 -11.76 10.75
N ARG A 6 -27.72 -11.80 9.84
CA ARG A 6 -26.31 -11.63 10.19
C ARG A 6 -26.19 -10.26 10.86
N ARG A 7 -25.90 -10.22 12.16
CA ARG A 7 -25.53 -8.96 12.84
C ARG A 7 -24.32 -8.40 12.09
N ALA A 8 -24.40 -7.11 11.72
CA ALA A 8 -23.25 -6.39 11.21
C ALA A 8 -22.08 -6.57 12.20
N PRO A 9 -20.86 -6.87 11.73
CA PRO A 9 -19.71 -6.97 12.62
C PRO A 9 -19.58 -5.66 13.38
N ARG A 10 -19.51 -5.76 14.71
CA ARG A 10 -19.26 -4.61 15.59
C ARG A 10 -17.92 -4.02 15.16
N LEU A 11 -17.92 -2.77 14.73
CA LEU A 11 -16.67 -2.10 14.38
C LEU A 11 -15.72 -2.20 15.58
N PRO A 12 -14.44 -2.54 15.37
CA PRO A 12 -13.49 -2.60 16.47
C PRO A 12 -13.45 -1.24 17.16
N THR A 13 -13.47 -1.25 18.50
CA THR A 13 -13.25 -0.04 19.29
C THR A 13 -11.87 0.51 18.94
N ILE A 14 -11.83 1.73 18.39
CA ILE A 14 -10.58 2.44 18.15
C ILE A 14 -9.93 2.68 19.51
N LYS A 15 -8.72 2.17 19.72
CA LYS A 15 -7.95 2.40 20.93
C LYS A 15 -6.83 3.40 20.66
N THR A 16 -6.61 4.33 21.59
CA THR A 16 -5.49 5.26 21.55
C THR A 16 -4.20 4.59 22.02
N GLY A 17 -3.05 5.25 21.80
CA GLY A 17 -1.77 4.79 22.36
C GLY A 17 -1.82 4.69 23.90
N GLU A 18 -2.48 5.64 24.56
CA GLU A 18 -2.66 5.65 26.02
C GLU A 18 -3.45 4.43 26.51
N GLU A 19 -4.57 4.10 25.85
CA GLU A 19 -5.39 2.92 26.18
C GLU A 19 -4.62 1.61 25.95
N LEU A 20 -3.64 1.62 25.05
CA LEU A 20 -2.75 0.50 24.77
C LEU A 20 -1.46 0.53 25.60
N ARG A 21 -1.24 1.58 26.41
CA ARG A 21 -0.01 1.81 27.17
C ARG A 21 1.25 1.87 26.28
N ILE A 22 1.11 2.48 25.11
CA ILE A 22 2.17 2.68 24.11
C ILE A 22 2.50 4.17 24.04
N ASP A 23 3.77 4.53 24.20
CA ASP A 23 4.27 5.87 23.90
C ASP A 23 4.46 6.04 22.39
N LEU A 24 3.72 6.98 21.82
CA LEU A 24 3.76 7.31 20.38
C LEU A 24 4.59 8.56 20.09
N SER A 25 5.21 9.18 21.10
CA SER A 25 6.03 10.40 20.94
C SER A 25 7.24 10.16 20.03
N GLY A 26 7.79 8.94 20.06
CA GLY A 26 8.84 8.46 19.17
C GLY A 26 8.37 8.02 17.79
N GLY A 27 7.16 8.38 17.37
CA GLY A 27 6.61 7.98 16.09
C GLY A 27 6.28 6.49 16.00
N VAL A 28 5.90 6.03 14.82
CA VAL A 28 5.50 4.64 14.56
C VAL A 28 6.16 4.08 13.31
N PHE A 29 6.37 2.77 13.30
CA PHE A 29 6.67 2.01 12.10
C PHE A 29 5.42 1.25 11.67
N ILE A 30 5.13 1.25 10.38
CA ILE A 30 4.04 0.45 9.81
C ILE A 30 4.58 -0.51 8.75
N GLY A 31 3.87 -1.58 8.46
CA GLY A 31 4.33 -2.48 7.42
C GLY A 31 3.43 -3.67 7.18
N GLY A 32 3.84 -4.49 6.22
CA GLY A 32 3.14 -5.71 5.89
C GLY A 32 3.82 -6.51 4.79
N VAL A 33 3.14 -7.58 4.40
CA VAL A 33 3.53 -8.50 3.33
C VAL A 33 2.42 -8.53 2.28
N SER A 34 2.77 -8.60 0.99
CA SER A 34 1.81 -8.68 -0.12
C SER A 34 0.79 -7.52 -0.09
N THR A 35 -0.51 -7.80 -0.08
CA THR A 35 -1.56 -6.77 0.04
C THR A 35 -1.37 -5.90 1.28
N GLY A 36 -0.90 -6.45 2.39
CA GLY A 36 -0.58 -5.67 3.59
C GLY A 36 0.55 -4.67 3.36
N ALA A 37 1.54 -5.02 2.54
CA ALA A 37 2.62 -4.11 2.15
C ALA A 37 2.11 -2.97 1.24
N THR A 38 1.16 -3.26 0.34
CA THR A 38 0.48 -2.23 -0.47
C THR A 38 -0.32 -1.26 0.41
N LEU A 39 -1.13 -1.79 1.34
CA LEU A 39 -1.91 -0.98 2.27
C LEU A 39 -1.01 -0.11 3.15
N ALA A 40 0.10 -0.66 3.64
CA ALA A 40 1.08 0.10 4.40
C ALA A 40 1.70 1.23 3.57
N ALA A 41 2.00 1.00 2.29
CA ALA A 41 2.55 2.02 1.39
C ALA A 41 1.57 3.16 1.11
N VAL A 42 0.32 2.84 0.78
CA VAL A 42 -0.74 3.84 0.56
C VAL A 42 -1.04 4.62 1.84
N THR A 43 -1.13 3.92 2.97
CA THR A 43 -1.35 4.53 4.29
C THR A 43 -0.23 5.50 4.61
N ALA A 44 1.03 5.10 4.45
CA ALA A 44 2.18 5.96 4.69
C ALA A 44 2.15 7.21 3.81
N GLN A 45 1.92 7.04 2.50
CA GLN A 45 1.88 8.16 1.56
C GLN A 45 0.79 9.16 1.96
N ARG A 46 -0.41 8.66 2.29
CA ARG A 46 -1.52 9.50 2.74
C ARG A 46 -1.22 10.20 4.06
N TRP A 47 -0.68 9.47 5.04
CA TRP A 47 -0.38 9.98 6.37
C TRP A 47 0.63 11.13 6.34
N VAL A 48 1.69 10.98 5.53
CA VAL A 48 2.70 12.01 5.31
C VAL A 48 2.11 13.22 4.56
N THR A 49 1.38 12.97 3.47
CA THR A 49 0.76 14.04 2.66
C THR A 49 -0.22 14.88 3.48
N GLU A 50 -1.00 14.23 4.34
CA GLU A 50 -1.99 14.87 5.22
C GLU A 50 -1.38 15.35 6.56
N LYS A 51 -0.06 15.21 6.76
CA LYS A 51 0.69 15.64 7.96
C LYS A 51 0.08 15.12 9.28
N ARG A 52 -0.35 13.86 9.28
CA ARG A 52 -0.97 13.23 10.44
C ARG A 52 0.05 12.86 11.51
N GLN A 53 -0.45 12.69 12.74
CA GLN A 53 0.32 12.28 13.92
C GLN A 53 -0.25 10.98 14.51
N PRO A 54 0.56 10.09 15.10
CA PRO A 54 2.02 10.21 15.27
C PRO A 54 2.78 10.09 13.94
N ALA A 55 4.00 10.64 13.87
CA ALA A 55 4.81 10.57 12.66
C ALA A 55 5.16 9.11 12.30
N ILE A 56 5.10 8.77 11.01
CA ILE A 56 5.58 7.47 10.52
C ILE A 56 7.08 7.57 10.25
N PHE A 57 7.88 6.82 10.99
CA PHE A 57 9.34 6.83 10.88
C PHE A 57 9.87 5.83 9.85
N GLY A 58 9.11 4.79 9.54
CA GLY A 58 9.49 3.83 8.51
C GLY A 58 8.34 2.95 8.06
N VAL A 59 8.54 2.35 6.89
CA VAL A 59 7.58 1.44 6.26
C VAL A 59 8.28 0.15 5.86
N LEU A 60 7.94 -0.96 6.51
CA LEU A 60 8.37 -2.29 6.07
C LEU A 60 7.44 -2.78 4.96
N ARG A 61 7.99 -3.09 3.79
CA ARG A 61 7.22 -3.58 2.64
C ARG A 61 7.87 -4.83 2.08
N ASN A 62 7.19 -5.97 2.22
CA ASN A 62 7.62 -7.21 1.59
C ASN A 62 6.68 -7.55 0.42
N THR A 63 7.23 -7.65 -0.78
CA THR A 63 6.53 -8.02 -2.02
C THR A 63 5.20 -7.27 -2.29
N PRO A 64 5.18 -5.91 -2.25
CA PRO A 64 3.95 -5.16 -2.47
C PRO A 64 3.51 -5.15 -3.94
N MET A 65 2.20 -4.97 -4.16
CA MET A 65 1.64 -4.59 -5.47
C MET A 65 1.40 -3.07 -5.48
N LEU A 66 2.31 -2.30 -6.08
CA LEU A 66 2.23 -0.83 -6.08
C LEU A 66 1.78 -0.22 -7.41
N LEU A 67 1.78 -0.99 -8.49
CA LEU A 67 1.45 -0.52 -9.82
C LEU A 67 0.57 -1.57 -10.52
N ASP A 68 -0.31 -1.07 -11.37
CA ASP A 68 -0.99 -1.83 -12.43
C ASP A 68 -0.40 -1.39 -13.78
N LYS A 69 -0.46 -2.25 -14.80
CA LYS A 69 0.03 -1.94 -16.16
C LYS A 69 -0.51 -0.60 -16.67
N ALA A 70 -1.76 -0.27 -16.34
CA ALA A 70 -2.41 0.98 -16.76
C ALA A 70 -1.81 2.26 -16.13
N ILE A 71 -1.09 2.15 -15.01
CA ILE A 71 -0.54 3.30 -14.27
C ILE A 71 1.00 3.27 -14.15
N VAL A 72 1.67 2.39 -14.89
CA VAL A 72 3.13 2.39 -14.94
C VAL A 72 3.61 3.69 -15.59
N PRO A 73 4.46 4.50 -14.92
CA PRO A 73 5.03 5.70 -15.53
C PRO A 73 5.79 5.36 -16.81
N GLU A 74 5.72 6.22 -17.83
CA GLU A 74 6.34 5.99 -19.15
C GLU A 74 7.79 5.50 -19.05
N LYS A 75 8.60 6.20 -18.26
CA LYS A 75 10.03 5.91 -18.03
C LYS A 75 10.32 4.56 -17.35
N LEU A 76 9.31 3.89 -16.80
CA LEU A 76 9.43 2.61 -16.11
C LEU A 76 8.77 1.46 -16.89
N LYS A 77 8.13 1.73 -18.04
CA LYS A 77 7.45 0.68 -18.82
C LYS A 77 8.39 -0.44 -19.25
N ASP A 78 9.61 -0.10 -19.64
CA ASP A 78 10.63 -1.08 -20.04
C ASP A 78 11.10 -1.96 -18.86
N LEU A 79 10.79 -1.58 -17.62
CA LEU A 79 11.07 -2.37 -16.42
C LEU A 79 9.85 -3.19 -15.95
N TRP A 80 8.69 -3.07 -16.62
CA TRP A 80 7.46 -3.76 -16.29
C TRP A 80 7.32 -5.08 -17.06
N PHE A 81 8.21 -6.03 -16.80
CA PHE A 81 8.19 -7.34 -17.47
C PHE A 81 8.05 -8.51 -16.49
N SER A 82 8.13 -8.27 -15.18
CA SER A 82 8.05 -9.35 -14.18
C SER A 82 6.72 -10.09 -14.19
N ARG A 83 5.63 -9.45 -14.63
CA ARG A 83 4.31 -10.11 -14.78
C ARG A 83 4.31 -11.16 -15.89
N GLU A 84 5.06 -10.92 -16.96
CA GLU A 84 5.19 -11.85 -18.08
C GLU A 84 6.18 -12.96 -17.73
N GLN A 85 7.32 -12.62 -17.13
CA GLN A 85 8.33 -13.61 -16.70
C GLN A 85 7.83 -14.59 -15.63
N ASN A 86 6.89 -14.15 -14.78
CA ASN A 86 6.38 -14.93 -13.66
C ASN A 86 4.92 -15.37 -13.89
N ALA A 87 4.47 -15.45 -15.15
CA ALA A 87 3.10 -15.81 -15.49
C ALA A 87 2.69 -17.18 -14.91
N ASP A 88 3.63 -18.12 -14.79
CA ASP A 88 3.45 -19.47 -14.24
C ASP A 88 4.10 -19.66 -12.86
N ALA A 89 4.31 -18.57 -12.10
CA ALA A 89 4.98 -18.65 -10.81
C ALA A 89 4.18 -19.46 -9.78
N MET A 90 4.92 -20.11 -8.88
CA MET A 90 4.31 -20.88 -7.80
C MET A 90 3.53 -19.95 -6.86
N VAL A 91 2.33 -20.38 -6.44
CA VAL A 91 1.38 -19.67 -5.55
C VAL A 91 0.64 -18.49 -6.19
N ILE A 92 1.33 -17.54 -6.81
CA ILE A 92 0.72 -16.34 -7.41
C ILE A 92 1.13 -16.27 -8.89
N ASP A 93 0.39 -16.99 -9.71
CA ASP A 93 0.48 -16.99 -11.17
C ASP A 93 -0.44 -15.91 -11.78
N GLU A 94 -0.48 -15.81 -13.11
CA GLU A 94 -1.33 -14.85 -13.83
C GLU A 94 -2.82 -15.05 -13.51
N LYS A 95 -3.29 -16.30 -13.43
CA LYS A 95 -4.70 -16.62 -13.18
C LYS A 95 -5.12 -16.24 -11.76
N ALA A 96 -4.28 -16.48 -10.77
CA ALA A 96 -4.50 -16.06 -9.40
C ALA A 96 -4.57 -14.53 -9.30
N LEU A 97 -3.69 -13.81 -10.01
CA LEU A 97 -3.71 -12.35 -10.07
C LEU A 97 -4.99 -11.81 -10.72
N ASP A 98 -5.45 -12.41 -11.81
CA ASP A 98 -6.70 -12.02 -12.48
C ASP A 98 -7.92 -12.26 -11.59
N TYR A 99 -7.96 -13.42 -10.92
CA TYR A 99 -9.00 -13.72 -9.93
C TYR A 99 -9.00 -12.69 -8.79
N ILE A 100 -7.83 -12.39 -8.21
CA ILE A 100 -7.71 -11.38 -7.13
C ILE A 100 -8.17 -10.01 -7.63
N LYS A 101 -7.75 -9.59 -8.82
CA LYS A 101 -8.13 -8.30 -9.40
C LYS A 101 -9.63 -8.21 -9.63
N THR A 102 -10.23 -9.27 -10.16
CA THR A 102 -11.69 -9.36 -10.38
C THR A 102 -12.46 -9.33 -9.06
N ALA A 103 -12.02 -10.10 -8.06
CA ALA A 103 -12.68 -10.16 -6.76
C ALA A 103 -12.53 -8.86 -5.96
N TYR A 104 -11.36 -8.21 -6.04
CA TYR A 104 -11.11 -6.95 -5.35
C TYR A 104 -11.74 -5.75 -6.08
N ALA A 105 -11.91 -5.84 -7.40
CA ALA A 105 -12.46 -4.79 -8.27
C ALA A 105 -11.88 -3.39 -8.00
N PRO A 106 -10.54 -3.22 -8.06
CA PRO A 106 -9.92 -1.95 -7.72
C PRO A 106 -10.20 -0.87 -8.77
N ASP A 107 -10.39 0.36 -8.31
CA ASP A 107 -10.12 1.54 -9.14
C ASP A 107 -8.60 1.74 -9.20
N VAL A 108 -7.98 1.30 -10.30
CA VAL A 108 -6.53 1.34 -10.48
C VAL A 108 -5.96 2.75 -10.55
N PHE A 109 -6.78 3.77 -10.82
CA PHE A 109 -6.35 5.18 -10.85
C PHE A 109 -6.56 5.89 -9.50
N SER A 110 -7.15 5.22 -8.51
CA SER A 110 -7.36 5.78 -7.19
C SER A 110 -6.05 5.95 -6.41
N ALA A 111 -5.92 7.06 -5.71
CA ALA A 111 -4.89 7.29 -4.69
C ALA A 111 -4.93 6.27 -3.53
N GLN A 112 -6.06 5.57 -3.35
CA GLN A 112 -6.21 4.52 -2.34
C GLN A 112 -5.70 3.16 -2.83
N TYR A 113 -5.53 2.98 -4.15
CA TYR A 113 -4.99 1.76 -4.73
C TYR A 113 -3.46 1.79 -4.80
N SER A 114 -2.90 2.91 -5.26
CA SER A 114 -1.46 3.07 -5.46
C SER A 114 -0.97 4.43 -4.98
N PRO A 115 0.20 4.49 -4.29
CA PRO A 115 0.82 5.76 -3.93
C PRO A 115 1.27 6.59 -5.14
N PHE A 116 1.40 5.98 -6.33
CA PHE A 116 1.75 6.69 -7.57
C PHE A 116 0.62 7.57 -8.12
N ASN A 117 -0.61 7.29 -7.71
CA ASN A 117 -1.78 8.09 -8.10
C ASN A 117 -1.97 9.33 -7.22
N MET A 118 -1.21 9.47 -6.12
CA MET A 118 -1.28 10.65 -5.25
C MET A 118 -0.55 11.84 -5.86
N LYS A 119 -1.25 12.96 -6.00
CA LYS A 119 -0.63 14.25 -6.35
C LYS A 119 0.23 14.71 -5.17
N MET A 120 1.55 14.56 -5.29
CA MET A 120 2.48 15.13 -4.31
C MET A 120 2.48 16.66 -4.43
N ARG A 121 2.52 17.39 -3.30
CA ARG A 121 2.89 18.81 -3.33
C ARG A 121 4.36 18.92 -3.70
N THR A 122 4.74 19.96 -4.43
CA THR A 122 6.04 20.16 -5.08
C THR A 122 7.28 20.01 -4.17
N ARG A 123 7.13 20.08 -2.84
CA ARG A 123 8.22 19.87 -1.87
C ARG A 123 8.41 18.42 -1.40
N ASP A 124 7.40 17.55 -1.56
CA ASP A 124 7.45 16.15 -1.11
C ASP A 124 8.15 15.23 -2.13
N PHE A 125 8.23 15.67 -3.40
CA PHE A 125 8.88 14.97 -4.51
C PHE A 125 10.40 14.78 -4.29
N LEU A 126 11.05 15.70 -3.54
CA LEU A 126 12.47 15.62 -3.19
C LEU A 126 12.77 14.54 -2.14
N TRP A 127 11.80 14.18 -1.30
CA TRP A 127 11.98 13.12 -0.30
C TRP A 127 11.86 11.72 -0.92
N TYR A 128 10.93 11.54 -1.87
CA TYR A 128 10.71 10.25 -2.54
C TYR A 128 11.85 9.84 -3.47
N THR A 129 12.44 10.81 -4.21
CA THR A 129 13.52 10.52 -5.17
C THR A 129 14.90 10.39 -4.53
N SER A 130 15.18 11.11 -3.43
CA SER A 130 16.49 11.04 -2.76
C SER A 130 16.78 9.70 -2.09
N LYS A 131 15.75 8.98 -1.60
CA LYS A 131 15.92 7.65 -0.98
C LYS A 131 15.80 6.46 -1.93
N PHE A 132 15.29 6.65 -3.15
CA PHE A 132 15.20 5.57 -4.15
C PHE A 132 16.48 5.44 -4.99
N VAL A 133 17.32 6.48 -5.03
CA VAL A 133 18.60 6.49 -5.79
C VAL A 133 19.82 6.57 -4.86
N GLY A 134 19.65 7.01 -3.60
CA GLY A 134 20.77 7.21 -2.66
C GLY A 134 20.94 6.10 -1.63
N ARG A 135 21.51 4.95 -2.04
CA ARG A 135 22.42 4.07 -1.26
C ARG A 135 22.69 2.76 -2.03
N ILE A 136 23.46 2.88 -3.10
CA ILE A 136 24.29 1.78 -3.59
C ILE A 136 25.70 2.36 -3.76
N HIS A 137 26.33 2.79 -2.66
CA HIS A 137 27.78 3.01 -2.55
C HIS A 137 28.19 2.37 -1.23
#